data_AF-A0A1J4KYY7-F1
#
_entry.id   AF-A0A1J4KYY7-F1
#
_cell.length_a   1.000
_cell.length_b   1.000
_cell.length_c   1.000
_cell.angle_alpha   90.00
_cell.angle_beta   90.00
_cell.angle_gamma   90.00
#
_symmetry.space_group_name_H-M   'P 1'
#
loop_
_entity.id
_entity.type
_entity.pdbx_description
1 polymer ?
#
loop_
_entity_poly.entity_id
_entity_poly.type
_entity_poly.pdbx_seq_one_letter_code
_entity_poly.pdbx_strand_id
1 'polypeptide(L)'
;MEANFLEHYQEIISLGLVDNRYPLDHACVQLPNGWYGIDSILTGFQKVLDKYMYDEMLVPTVSTNAIFKQIPDEIKDNIDQSVLTITHTGLHKLDDPFYLSGRPDLVAPQIEKYNCRSYRDLPVRRALRYFRYIKTNFPKEVSLITDTEYPALDAEGIFATEEEYLEESSKVLNDFRKFLEEKLRLSVFTARTKYALVFYTIFPDLSVLEVARLNLFGRDLAEKLEFTVLESNNKPAPPCIFDLNITSKMFAAVVATHSVPHRVVLPSYCMRVFGTSYGVDVSGLKGLRIDQSRIEFTPERFAKQLAQGAIFALKPAEGGSVCIVTEGGETVVEAAALEAKLAEIVEKREVELAKKEKETFQERLGKAVQYIKKDAAVPEGYAVLGAKEDDPETLVVAKTFLPSQ
;
A
#
# COMPACT_ATOMS: atom_id res chain seq x y z
N MET A 1 -4.98 22.50 12.15
CA MET A 1 -4.08 22.08 11.05
C MET A 1 -2.73 21.88 11.72
N GLU A 2 -2.19 20.66 11.76
CA GLU A 2 -0.83 20.47 12.27
C GLU A 2 0.14 21.10 11.27
N ALA A 3 0.52 22.36 11.54
CA ALA A 3 1.32 23.18 10.62
C ALA A 3 2.68 22.55 10.24
N ASN A 4 3.10 21.51 10.96
CA ASN A 4 4.40 20.85 10.82
C ASN A 4 4.28 19.36 10.48
N PHE A 5 3.12 18.86 10.00
CA PHE A 5 2.95 17.43 9.70
C PHE A 5 4.07 16.88 8.80
N LEU A 6 4.42 17.60 7.73
CA LEU A 6 5.43 17.13 6.79
C LEU A 6 6.82 17.01 7.43
N GLU A 7 7.19 17.98 8.27
CA GLU A 7 8.46 17.95 9.01
C GLU A 7 8.49 16.77 9.99
N HIS A 8 7.40 16.55 10.72
CA HIS A 8 7.27 15.39 11.61
C HIS A 8 7.31 14.07 10.84
N TYR A 9 6.66 13.97 9.68
CA TYR A 9 6.69 12.79 8.84
C TYR A 9 8.12 12.48 8.37
N GLN A 10 8.82 13.50 7.87
CA GLN A 10 10.22 13.38 7.43
C GLN A 10 11.16 12.99 8.58
N GLU A 11 10.94 13.54 9.78
CA GLU A 11 11.65 13.11 10.97
C GLU A 11 11.42 11.62 11.26
N ILE A 12 10.15 11.18 11.30
CA ILE A 12 9.77 9.80 11.65
C ILE A 12 10.37 8.79 10.67
N ILE A 13 10.27 9.03 9.36
CA ILE A 13 10.84 8.09 8.37
C ILE A 13 12.36 8.01 8.48
N SER A 14 13.03 9.10 8.90
CA SER A 14 14.48 9.12 9.13
C SER A 14 14.92 8.28 10.34
N LEU A 15 13.99 7.92 11.24
CA LEU A 15 14.24 7.04 12.39
C LEU A 15 14.34 5.55 11.99
N GLY A 16 15.04 5.27 10.88
CA GLY A 16 15.38 3.91 10.46
C GLY A 16 14.40 3.25 9.49
N LEU A 17 13.46 4.00 8.90
CA LEU A 17 12.60 3.48 7.81
C LEU A 17 13.22 3.73 6.44
N VAL A 18 13.78 4.92 6.22
CA VAL A 18 14.42 5.30 4.95
C VAL A 18 15.73 6.05 5.17
N ASP A 19 16.54 6.10 4.12
CA ASP A 19 17.72 6.96 4.02
C ASP A 19 17.63 7.84 2.77
N ASN A 20 17.48 9.15 2.98
CA ASN A 20 17.31 10.16 1.94
C ASN A 20 18.63 10.66 1.37
N ARG A 21 19.77 10.07 1.74
CA ARG A 21 21.08 10.45 1.19
C ARG A 21 21.38 9.80 -0.17
N TYR A 22 20.44 9.04 -0.72
CA TYR A 22 20.55 8.52 -2.07
C TYR A 22 20.62 9.70 -3.06
N PRO A 23 21.62 9.77 -3.95
CA PRO A 23 21.89 10.97 -4.76
C PRO A 23 20.97 11.04 -6.00
N LEU A 24 19.67 10.92 -5.80
CA LEU A 24 18.64 11.09 -6.82
C LEU A 24 17.41 11.69 -6.16
N ASP A 25 16.97 12.83 -6.69
CA ASP A 25 15.76 13.50 -6.22
C ASP A 25 14.56 12.55 -6.27
N HIS A 26 13.67 12.65 -5.29
CA HIS A 26 12.51 11.77 -5.17
C HIS A 26 12.88 10.27 -5.19
N ALA A 27 13.98 9.89 -4.54
CA ALA A 27 14.33 8.51 -4.32
C ALA A 27 14.99 8.35 -2.94
N CYS A 28 14.70 7.25 -2.27
CA CYS A 28 15.30 6.93 -0.98
C CYS A 28 15.72 5.45 -0.92
N VAL A 29 16.69 5.15 -0.06
CA VAL A 29 16.98 3.75 0.30
C VAL A 29 15.97 3.32 1.36
N GLN A 30 15.18 2.30 1.08
CA GLN A 30 14.27 1.69 2.06
C GLN A 30 15.10 0.80 3.00
N LEU A 31 15.30 1.28 4.24
CA LEU A 31 16.09 0.57 5.25
C LEU A 31 15.37 -0.70 5.71
N PRO A 32 16.03 -1.66 6.39
CA PRO A 32 15.44 -2.96 6.72
C PRO A 32 14.07 -2.91 7.39
N ASN A 33 13.81 -1.93 8.27
CA ASN A 33 12.51 -1.78 8.91
C ASN A 33 11.45 -1.20 7.95
N GLY A 34 11.83 -0.25 7.09
CA GLY A 34 10.94 0.30 6.07
C GLY A 34 10.60 -0.73 4.99
N TRP A 35 11.60 -1.42 4.46
CA TRP A 35 11.40 -2.50 3.50
C TRP A 35 10.53 -3.62 4.06
N TYR A 36 10.77 -4.07 5.30
CA TYR A 36 9.93 -5.09 5.93
C TYR A 36 8.46 -4.66 5.98
N GLY A 37 8.17 -3.39 6.30
CA GLY A 37 6.81 -2.86 6.31
C GLY A 37 6.16 -2.87 4.92
N ILE A 38 6.89 -2.41 3.89
CA ILE A 38 6.44 -2.43 2.49
C ILE A 38 6.17 -3.86 2.03
N ASP A 39 7.14 -4.76 2.21
CA ASP A 39 7.05 -6.16 1.80
C ASP A 39 5.93 -6.90 2.56
N SER A 40 5.76 -6.64 3.85
CA SER A 40 4.67 -7.22 4.65
C SER A 40 3.29 -6.83 4.10
N ILE A 41 3.14 -5.59 3.63
CA ILE A 41 1.90 -5.13 3.02
C ILE A 41 1.65 -5.84 1.67
N LEU A 42 2.65 -5.85 0.78
CA LEU A 42 2.50 -6.47 -0.54
C LEU A 42 2.29 -7.99 -0.43
N THR A 43 3.06 -8.69 0.40
CA THR A 43 2.88 -10.13 0.65
C THR A 43 1.60 -10.42 1.44
N GLY A 44 1.15 -9.50 2.30
CA GLY A 44 -0.14 -9.61 2.99
C GLY A 44 -1.32 -9.54 2.02
N PHE A 45 -1.25 -8.65 1.04
CA PHE A 45 -2.23 -8.59 -0.03
C PHE A 45 -2.15 -9.84 -0.92
N GLN A 46 -0.97 -10.33 -1.28
CA GLN A 46 -0.82 -11.61 -1.97
C GLN A 46 -1.55 -12.74 -1.24
N LYS A 47 -1.41 -12.84 0.09
CA LYS A 47 -2.13 -13.85 0.89
C LYS A 47 -3.66 -13.69 0.88
N VAL A 48 -4.17 -12.48 0.64
CA VAL A 48 -5.60 -12.28 0.39
C VAL A 48 -5.98 -12.92 -0.95
N LEU A 49 -5.16 -12.71 -1.98
CA LEU A 49 -5.39 -13.23 -3.33
C LEU A 49 -5.22 -14.74 -3.42
N ASP A 50 -4.33 -15.35 -2.63
CA ASP A 50 -4.10 -16.80 -2.57
C ASP A 50 -5.39 -17.58 -2.24
N LYS A 51 -6.31 -16.98 -1.47
CA LYS A 51 -7.63 -17.57 -1.16
C LYS A 51 -8.49 -17.79 -2.41
N TYR A 52 -8.23 -17.02 -3.46
CA TYR A 52 -8.97 -17.00 -4.72
C TYR A 52 -8.17 -17.60 -5.88
N MET A 53 -7.03 -18.24 -5.62
CA MET A 53 -6.18 -18.89 -6.63
C MET A 53 -5.64 -17.91 -7.68
N TYR A 54 -5.17 -16.73 -7.25
CA TYR A 54 -4.42 -15.81 -8.10
C TYR A 54 -2.99 -16.32 -8.27
N ASP A 55 -2.57 -16.52 -9.51
CA ASP A 55 -1.19 -16.92 -9.81
C ASP A 55 -0.29 -15.68 -9.86
N GLU A 56 0.83 -15.74 -9.13
CA GLU A 56 1.82 -14.66 -9.10
C GLU A 56 2.60 -14.60 -10.42
N MET A 57 2.76 -13.39 -10.97
CA MET A 57 3.52 -13.12 -12.18
C MET A 57 4.38 -11.87 -12.01
N LEU A 58 5.62 -11.91 -12.51
CA LEU A 58 6.49 -10.74 -12.62
C LEU A 58 6.27 -10.06 -13.97
N VAL A 59 5.95 -8.78 -13.96
CA VAL A 59 5.82 -7.97 -15.18
C VAL A 59 7.13 -7.22 -15.47
N PRO A 60 7.63 -7.24 -16.71
CA PRO A 60 8.82 -6.46 -17.09
C PRO A 60 8.62 -4.95 -16.87
N THR A 61 9.63 -4.30 -16.31
CA THR A 61 9.67 -2.84 -16.10
C THR A 61 9.72 -2.02 -17.40
N VAL A 62 10.37 -2.58 -18.43
CA VAL A 62 10.65 -1.88 -19.68
C VAL A 62 9.63 -2.32 -20.74
N SER A 63 8.97 -1.35 -21.37
CA SER A 63 8.04 -1.57 -22.48
C SER A 63 8.29 -0.60 -23.63
N THR A 64 7.48 -0.69 -24.69
CA THR A 64 7.46 0.29 -25.78
C THR A 64 6.14 1.07 -25.73
N ASN A 65 5.98 2.13 -26.52
CA ASN A 65 4.70 2.85 -26.60
C ASN A 65 3.53 1.98 -27.11
N ALA A 66 3.80 0.76 -27.61
CA ALA A 66 2.75 -0.15 -28.07
C ALA A 66 1.69 -0.47 -27.00
N ILE A 67 2.07 -0.49 -25.71
CA ILE A 67 1.14 -0.78 -24.60
C ILE A 67 0.01 0.25 -24.51
N PHE A 68 0.27 1.51 -24.88
CA PHE A 68 -0.70 2.61 -24.75
C PHE A 68 -1.45 2.91 -26.04
N LYS A 69 -0.94 2.45 -27.20
CA LYS A 69 -1.40 2.90 -28.53
C LYS A 69 -2.90 2.69 -28.79
N GLN A 70 -3.50 1.65 -28.23
CA GLN A 70 -4.93 1.31 -28.40
C GLN A 70 -5.79 1.71 -27.20
N ILE A 71 -5.19 2.26 -26.14
CA ILE A 71 -5.87 2.57 -24.89
C ILE A 71 -6.25 4.06 -24.84
N PRO A 72 -7.54 4.41 -24.71
CA PRO A 72 -7.98 5.79 -24.55
C PRO A 72 -7.36 6.46 -23.32
N ASP A 73 -7.14 7.76 -23.41
CA ASP A 73 -6.59 8.59 -22.33
C ASP A 73 -7.36 8.43 -21.01
N GLU A 74 -8.70 8.26 -21.08
CA GLU A 74 -9.55 8.03 -19.91
C GLU A 74 -9.24 6.73 -19.15
N ILE A 75 -8.79 5.67 -19.85
CA ILE A 75 -8.47 4.36 -19.25
C ILE A 75 -7.02 4.34 -18.76
N LYS A 76 -6.10 4.94 -19.53
CA LYS A 76 -4.68 5.02 -19.13
C LYS A 76 -4.37 6.20 -18.19
N ASP A 77 -5.35 7.04 -17.85
CA ASP A 77 -5.23 8.16 -16.90
C ASP A 77 -4.05 9.09 -17.25
N ASN A 78 -3.87 9.37 -18.55
CA ASN A 78 -2.76 10.17 -19.12
C ASN A 78 -1.35 9.74 -18.70
N ILE A 79 -1.17 8.52 -18.18
CA ILE A 79 0.09 8.08 -17.60
C ILE A 79 1.24 8.05 -18.62
N ASP A 80 0.94 7.88 -19.90
CA ASP A 80 1.91 7.91 -21.00
C ASP A 80 2.61 9.27 -21.14
N GLN A 81 2.08 10.33 -20.53
CA GLN A 81 2.69 11.66 -20.47
C GLN A 81 3.61 11.85 -19.25
N SER A 82 3.50 11.01 -18.21
CA SER A 82 4.23 11.14 -16.94
C SER A 82 5.25 10.03 -16.68
N VAL A 83 5.25 8.97 -17.50
CA VAL A 83 6.23 7.89 -17.44
C VAL A 83 7.63 8.32 -17.88
N LEU A 84 8.64 7.77 -17.22
CA LEU A 84 10.04 7.93 -17.63
C LEU A 84 10.31 7.18 -18.94
N THR A 85 11.15 7.76 -19.79
CA THR A 85 11.58 7.15 -21.05
C THR A 85 13.08 6.92 -21.08
N ILE A 86 13.48 5.75 -21.60
CA ILE A 86 14.85 5.43 -21.95
C ILE A 86 15.04 5.76 -23.42
N THR A 87 15.91 6.72 -23.72
CA THR A 87 16.17 7.20 -25.09
C THR A 87 17.52 6.74 -25.64
N HIS A 88 18.41 6.21 -24.79
CA HIS A 88 19.77 5.82 -25.16
C HIS A 88 20.15 4.47 -24.54
N THR A 89 20.94 3.68 -25.27
CA THR A 89 21.68 2.52 -24.75
C THR A 89 23.17 2.78 -24.90
N GLY A 90 23.87 2.96 -23.77
CA GLY A 90 25.21 3.54 -23.79
C GLY A 90 25.19 4.92 -24.45
N LEU A 91 25.92 5.09 -25.54
CA LEU A 91 25.99 6.33 -26.33
C LEU A 91 25.05 6.34 -27.56
N HIS A 92 24.34 5.24 -27.82
CA HIS A 92 23.49 5.13 -29.01
C HIS A 92 22.06 5.55 -28.69
N LYS A 93 21.54 6.54 -29.43
CA LYS A 93 20.13 6.93 -29.37
C LYS A 93 19.29 5.81 -30.00
N LEU A 94 18.20 5.44 -29.32
CA LEU A 94 17.23 4.47 -29.84
C LEU A 94 16.37 5.11 -30.93
N ASP A 95 15.96 4.32 -31.93
CA ASP A 95 15.03 4.77 -32.98
C ASP A 95 13.67 5.16 -32.36
N ASP A 96 13.15 4.30 -31.49
CA ASP A 96 11.98 4.55 -30.64
C ASP A 96 12.38 4.43 -29.16
N PRO A 97 11.94 5.34 -28.28
CA PRO A 97 12.24 5.25 -26.85
C PRO A 97 11.55 4.05 -26.19
N PHE A 98 12.21 3.46 -25.21
CA PHE A 98 11.53 2.55 -24.28
C PHE A 98 10.88 3.33 -23.16
N TYR A 99 9.81 2.76 -22.62
CA TYR A 99 9.00 3.33 -21.56
C TYR A 99 9.26 2.51 -20.30
N LEU A 100 9.59 3.19 -19.20
CA LEU A 100 9.58 2.57 -17.88
C LEU A 100 8.12 2.57 -17.43
N SER A 101 7.39 1.53 -17.83
CA SER A 101 5.95 1.50 -17.65
C SER A 101 5.54 1.06 -16.25
N GLY A 102 4.47 1.69 -15.76
CA GLY A 102 3.85 1.47 -14.47
C GLY A 102 2.40 0.98 -14.52
N ARG A 103 1.92 0.45 -15.65
CA ARG A 103 0.52 -0.02 -15.83
C ARG A 103 0.42 -1.51 -16.21
N PRO A 104 0.73 -2.42 -15.29
CA PRO A 104 0.66 -3.86 -15.58
C PRO A 104 -0.77 -4.36 -15.76
N ASP A 105 -1.76 -3.62 -15.24
CA ASP A 105 -3.19 -3.77 -15.52
C ASP A 105 -3.54 -3.68 -17.03
N LEU A 106 -2.63 -3.13 -17.84
CA LEU A 106 -2.74 -3.15 -19.30
C LEU A 106 -1.95 -4.30 -19.93
N VAL A 107 -0.94 -4.84 -19.25
CA VAL A 107 -0.01 -5.84 -19.81
C VAL A 107 -0.66 -7.22 -19.82
N ALA A 108 -1.21 -7.65 -18.69
CA ALA A 108 -1.75 -9.00 -18.59
C ALA A 108 -2.95 -9.23 -19.54
N PRO A 109 -3.90 -8.30 -19.77
CA PRO A 109 -4.97 -8.49 -20.75
C PRO A 109 -4.43 -8.51 -22.20
N GLN A 110 -3.35 -7.77 -22.47
CA GLN A 110 -2.68 -7.78 -23.78
C GLN A 110 -1.98 -9.11 -24.07
N ILE A 111 -1.55 -9.84 -23.04
CA ILE A 111 -0.98 -11.18 -23.18
C ILE A 111 -2.12 -12.20 -23.29
N GLU A 112 -3.08 -12.14 -22.38
CA GLU A 112 -4.13 -13.16 -22.26
C GLU A 112 -5.10 -13.16 -23.43
N LYS A 113 -5.23 -12.05 -24.18
CA LYS A 113 -5.96 -12.05 -25.46
C LYS A 113 -5.41 -13.03 -26.49
N TYR A 114 -4.15 -13.44 -26.37
CA TYR A 114 -3.54 -14.46 -27.23
C TYR A 114 -3.71 -15.88 -26.69
N ASN A 115 -3.97 -16.06 -25.40
CA ASN A 115 -4.10 -17.37 -24.79
C ASN A 115 -5.56 -17.81 -24.69
N CYS A 116 -6.46 -16.86 -24.43
CA CYS A 116 -7.89 -17.13 -24.25
C CYS A 116 -8.61 -17.14 -25.60
N ARG A 117 -9.41 -18.19 -25.85
CA ARG A 117 -10.21 -18.38 -27.07
C ARG A 117 -11.68 -18.61 -26.78
N SER A 118 -12.00 -19.17 -25.62
CA SER A 118 -13.37 -19.43 -25.19
C SER A 118 -13.54 -19.15 -23.70
N TYR A 119 -14.79 -19.13 -23.25
CA TYR A 119 -15.16 -19.04 -21.84
C TYR A 119 -14.51 -20.12 -20.95
N ARG A 120 -13.99 -21.22 -21.54
CA ARG A 120 -13.29 -22.29 -20.82
C ARG A 120 -11.85 -21.95 -20.43
N ASP A 121 -11.28 -20.93 -21.07
CA ASP A 121 -9.96 -20.41 -20.72
C ASP A 121 -10.04 -19.34 -19.62
N LEU A 122 -11.28 -19.00 -19.21
CA LEU A 122 -11.60 -18.04 -18.15
C LEU A 122 -12.18 -18.79 -16.93
N PRO A 123 -12.05 -18.23 -15.72
CA PRO A 123 -11.42 -16.95 -15.40
C PRO A 123 -9.89 -17.01 -15.41
N VAL A 124 -9.26 -15.89 -15.77
CA VAL A 124 -7.83 -15.65 -15.51
C VAL A 124 -7.68 -14.79 -14.27
N ARG A 125 -6.82 -15.21 -13.34
CA ARG A 125 -6.48 -14.50 -12.11
C ARG A 125 -4.97 -14.34 -12.01
N ARG A 126 -4.50 -13.10 -11.89
CA ARG A 126 -3.07 -12.78 -11.85
C ARG A 126 -2.75 -11.82 -10.72
N ALA A 127 -1.75 -12.16 -9.93
CA ALA A 127 -1.15 -11.24 -8.96
C ALA A 127 0.16 -10.70 -9.56
N LEU A 128 0.14 -9.46 -10.07
CA LEU A 128 1.23 -8.89 -10.85
C LEU A 128 2.18 -8.12 -9.94
N ARG A 129 3.42 -8.60 -9.80
CA ARG A 129 4.50 -7.86 -9.12
C ARG A 129 5.33 -7.06 -10.10
N TYR A 130 5.67 -5.84 -9.70
CA TYR A 130 6.42 -4.90 -10.52
C TYR A 130 6.93 -3.71 -9.71
N PHE A 131 7.77 -2.89 -10.35
CA PHE A 131 8.10 -1.55 -9.89
C PHE A 131 7.42 -0.52 -10.79
N ARG A 132 6.84 0.51 -10.18
CA ARG A 132 6.21 1.64 -10.87
C ARG A 132 7.20 2.80 -10.91
N TYR A 133 7.31 3.43 -12.09
CA TYR A 133 8.21 4.56 -12.35
C TYR A 133 7.41 5.78 -12.79
N ILE A 134 7.08 6.67 -11.85
CA ILE A 134 6.32 7.89 -12.13
C ILE A 134 6.99 9.05 -11.42
N LYS A 135 7.43 10.04 -12.20
CA LYS A 135 7.90 11.31 -11.64
C LYS A 135 6.69 12.14 -11.23
N THR A 136 6.53 12.40 -9.94
CA THR A 136 5.47 13.30 -9.47
C THR A 136 5.84 14.76 -9.73
N ASN A 137 4.84 15.59 -10.05
CA ASN A 137 5.01 17.05 -10.18
C ASN A 137 4.92 17.78 -8.83
N PHE A 138 5.12 17.06 -7.71
CA PHE A 138 5.09 17.65 -6.38
C PHE A 138 6.45 18.30 -6.05
N PRO A 139 6.50 19.57 -5.65
CA PRO A 139 7.75 20.33 -5.52
C PRO A 139 8.60 19.92 -4.30
N LYS A 140 8.05 19.11 -3.38
CA LYS A 140 8.74 18.68 -2.16
C LYS A 140 9.02 17.18 -2.21
N GLU A 141 10.17 16.79 -1.69
CA GLU A 141 10.51 15.38 -1.52
C GLU A 141 9.89 14.84 -0.23
N VAL A 142 9.09 13.79 -0.38
CA VAL A 142 8.39 13.15 0.72
C VAL A 142 8.52 11.65 0.49
N SER A 143 9.58 11.08 1.04
CA SER A 143 9.96 9.69 0.77
C SER A 143 8.80 8.75 1.07
N LEU A 144 8.69 7.66 0.30
CA LEU A 144 7.57 6.71 0.27
C LEU A 144 6.25 7.25 -0.33
N ILE A 145 6.10 8.57 -0.51
CA ILE A 145 4.89 9.18 -1.09
C ILE A 145 5.16 9.74 -2.49
N THR A 146 6.27 10.47 -2.65
CA THR A 146 6.65 11.12 -3.91
C THR A 146 7.79 10.43 -4.63
N ASP A 147 8.20 9.25 -4.15
CA ASP A 147 9.27 8.47 -4.75
C ASP A 147 8.97 8.17 -6.22
N THR A 148 9.99 8.31 -7.07
CA THR A 148 9.89 8.07 -8.51
C THR A 148 9.77 6.58 -8.81
N GLU A 149 10.45 5.74 -8.02
CA GLU A 149 10.48 4.29 -8.13
C GLU A 149 9.90 3.66 -6.88
N TYR A 150 8.93 2.75 -7.04
CA TYR A 150 8.35 2.04 -5.91
C TYR A 150 7.73 0.70 -6.30
N PRO A 151 7.78 -0.31 -5.39
CA PRO A 151 7.17 -1.60 -5.65
C PRO A 151 5.64 -1.52 -5.57
N ALA A 152 4.99 -2.36 -6.35
CA ALA A 152 3.54 -2.45 -6.45
C ALA A 152 3.08 -3.90 -6.68
N LEU A 153 1.81 -4.14 -6.38
CA LEU A 153 1.13 -5.42 -6.60
C LEU A 153 -0.30 -5.14 -7.10
N ASP A 154 -0.64 -5.77 -8.22
CA ASP A 154 -1.94 -5.65 -8.86
C ASP A 154 -2.66 -7.01 -8.82
N ALA A 155 -3.93 -7.00 -8.44
CA ALA A 155 -4.80 -8.17 -8.56
C ALA A 155 -5.68 -8.01 -9.81
N GLU A 156 -5.29 -8.67 -10.88
CA GLU A 156 -6.02 -8.63 -12.14
C GLU A 156 -6.91 -9.85 -12.31
N GLY A 157 -8.17 -9.62 -12.69
CA GLY A 157 -9.14 -10.66 -12.96
C GLY A 157 -9.85 -10.45 -14.29
N ILE A 158 -9.91 -11.51 -15.10
CA ILE A 158 -10.55 -11.55 -16.41
C ILE A 158 -11.61 -12.65 -16.42
N PHE A 159 -12.86 -12.28 -16.66
CA PHE A 159 -14.03 -13.15 -16.52
C PHE A 159 -14.88 -13.18 -17.79
N ALA A 160 -15.54 -14.29 -18.04
CA ALA A 160 -16.42 -14.44 -19.20
C ALA A 160 -17.70 -13.62 -19.05
N THR A 161 -18.23 -13.54 -17.82
CA THR A 161 -19.52 -12.94 -17.52
C THR A 161 -19.40 -11.79 -16.52
N GLU A 162 -20.37 -10.87 -16.59
CA GLU A 162 -20.46 -9.74 -15.64
C GLU A 162 -20.79 -10.22 -14.23
N GLU A 163 -21.57 -11.29 -14.08
CA GLU A 163 -21.91 -11.89 -12.79
C GLU A 163 -20.67 -12.39 -12.05
N GLU A 164 -19.84 -13.23 -12.70
CA GLU A 164 -18.59 -13.74 -12.12
C GLU A 164 -17.61 -12.59 -11.80
N TYR A 165 -17.53 -11.60 -12.69
CA TYR A 165 -16.71 -10.41 -12.52
C TYR A 165 -17.10 -9.58 -11.28
N LEU A 166 -18.39 -9.31 -11.11
CA LEU A 166 -18.90 -8.56 -9.96
C LEU A 166 -18.77 -9.37 -8.67
N GLU A 167 -19.03 -10.66 -8.72
CA GLU A 167 -18.87 -11.57 -7.58
C GLU A 167 -17.41 -11.62 -7.11
N GLU A 168 -16.46 -11.81 -8.03
CA GLU A 168 -15.03 -11.87 -7.70
C GLU A 168 -14.51 -10.53 -7.17
N SER A 169 -14.76 -9.43 -7.90
CA SER A 169 -14.29 -8.10 -7.50
C SER A 169 -14.83 -7.70 -6.12
N SER A 170 -16.08 -8.06 -5.80
CA SER A 170 -16.66 -7.85 -4.46
C SER A 170 -15.98 -8.69 -3.37
N LYS A 171 -15.68 -9.98 -3.63
CA LYS A 171 -14.99 -10.86 -2.67
C LYS A 171 -13.58 -10.36 -2.36
N VAL A 172 -12.80 -10.05 -3.39
CA VAL A 172 -11.44 -9.52 -3.27
C VAL A 172 -11.46 -8.18 -2.52
N LEU A 173 -12.39 -7.28 -2.88
CA LEU A 173 -12.56 -6.00 -2.21
C LEU A 173 -12.88 -6.15 -0.71
N ASN A 174 -13.81 -7.04 -0.35
CA ASN A 174 -14.20 -7.23 1.04
C ASN A 174 -13.05 -7.75 1.90
N ASP A 175 -12.28 -8.72 1.40
CA ASP A 175 -11.13 -9.23 2.14
C ASP A 175 -9.94 -8.27 2.14
N PHE A 176 -9.79 -7.44 1.10
CA PHE A 176 -8.84 -6.33 1.09
C PHE A 176 -9.19 -5.30 2.17
N ARG A 177 -10.46 -4.90 2.32
CA ARG A 177 -10.92 -4.00 3.39
C ARG A 177 -10.61 -4.56 4.78
N LYS A 178 -10.87 -5.85 5.01
CA LYS A 178 -10.50 -6.54 6.26
C LYS A 178 -8.99 -6.53 6.48
N PHE A 179 -8.19 -6.74 5.43
CA PHE A 179 -6.74 -6.68 5.52
C PHE A 179 -6.26 -5.30 5.98
N LEU A 180 -6.79 -4.21 5.40
CA LEU A 180 -6.48 -2.84 5.82
C LEU A 180 -6.82 -2.61 7.31
N GLU A 181 -8.02 -3.01 7.74
CA GLU A 181 -8.49 -2.79 9.11
C GLU A 181 -7.77 -3.68 10.14
N GLU A 182 -7.65 -4.98 9.86
CA GLU A 182 -7.19 -5.98 10.82
C GLU A 182 -5.67 -6.07 10.90
N LYS A 183 -4.97 -5.91 9.77
CA LYS A 183 -3.52 -6.06 9.70
C LYS A 183 -2.80 -4.73 9.71
N LEU A 184 -3.30 -3.77 8.94
CA LEU A 184 -2.63 -2.47 8.77
C LEU A 184 -3.13 -1.41 9.74
N ARG A 185 -4.22 -1.68 10.47
CA ARG A 185 -4.89 -0.71 11.34
C ARG A 185 -5.12 0.62 10.62
N LEU A 186 -5.50 0.54 9.35
CA LEU A 186 -5.60 1.69 8.46
C LEU A 186 -7.05 1.82 7.99
N SER A 187 -7.71 2.87 8.45
CA SER A 187 -9.02 3.27 7.99
C SER A 187 -8.90 4.10 6.70
N VAL A 188 -9.85 3.88 5.79
CA VAL A 188 -9.90 4.53 4.48
C VAL A 188 -11.33 4.93 4.15
N PHE A 189 -11.49 5.93 3.30
CA PHE A 189 -12.75 6.23 2.62
C PHE A 189 -12.58 6.07 1.11
N THR A 190 -13.69 5.98 0.40
CA THR A 190 -13.68 5.71 -1.05
C THR A 190 -14.37 6.82 -1.84
N ALA A 191 -13.94 6.97 -3.09
CA ALA A 191 -14.65 7.75 -4.10
C ALA A 191 -14.71 6.96 -5.41
N ARG A 192 -15.84 7.05 -6.09
CA ARG A 192 -16.16 6.36 -7.34
C ARG A 192 -15.91 7.30 -8.52
N THR A 193 -14.97 6.95 -9.39
CA THR A 193 -14.82 7.58 -10.72
C THR A 193 -15.56 6.73 -11.77
N LYS A 194 -15.50 7.13 -13.05
CA LYS A 194 -16.10 6.38 -14.17
C LYS A 194 -15.64 4.92 -14.21
N TYR A 195 -14.33 4.68 -14.03
CA TYR A 195 -13.74 3.35 -14.15
C TYR A 195 -13.10 2.84 -12.85
N ALA A 196 -13.11 3.58 -11.74
CA ALA A 196 -12.36 3.17 -10.54
C ALA A 196 -13.08 3.45 -9.23
N LEU A 197 -12.84 2.61 -8.23
CA LEU A 197 -13.13 2.87 -6.83
C LEU A 197 -11.79 3.15 -6.18
N VAL A 198 -11.57 4.39 -5.78
CA VAL A 198 -10.28 4.88 -5.28
C VAL A 198 -10.33 4.96 -3.77
N PHE A 199 -9.30 4.46 -3.10
CA PHE A 199 -9.18 4.41 -1.65
C PHE A 199 -8.27 5.52 -1.17
N TYR A 200 -8.76 6.32 -0.24
CA TYR A 200 -8.06 7.44 0.34
C TYR A 200 -7.87 7.27 1.85
N THR A 201 -6.69 7.61 2.33
CA THR A 201 -6.44 7.88 3.76
C THR A 201 -6.44 9.40 4.02
N ILE A 202 -6.54 9.79 5.29
CA ILE A 202 -6.54 11.19 5.72
C ILE A 202 -5.33 11.47 6.62
N PHE A 203 -4.48 12.38 6.17
CA PHE A 203 -3.29 12.80 6.90
C PHE A 203 -3.60 13.75 8.06
N PRO A 204 -2.67 13.92 9.02
CA PRO A 204 -2.82 14.85 10.15
C PRO A 204 -3.07 16.31 9.75
N ASP A 205 -2.61 16.74 8.57
CA ASP A 205 -2.88 18.08 8.03
C ASP A 205 -4.24 18.21 7.31
N LEU A 206 -5.07 17.15 7.34
CA LEU A 206 -6.38 17.02 6.69
C LEU A 206 -6.33 16.94 5.16
N SER A 207 -5.14 16.77 4.57
CA SER A 207 -5.03 16.35 3.18
C SER A 207 -5.32 14.86 3.04
N VAL A 208 -5.68 14.42 1.82
CA VAL A 208 -5.97 13.02 1.53
C VAL A 208 -4.97 12.45 0.51
N LEU A 209 -4.60 11.18 0.71
CA LEU A 209 -3.69 10.46 -0.18
C LEU A 209 -4.39 9.22 -0.74
N GLU A 210 -4.32 9.02 -2.06
CA GLU A 210 -4.70 7.77 -2.71
C GLU A 210 -3.71 6.66 -2.33
N VAL A 211 -4.23 5.56 -1.77
CA VAL A 211 -3.42 4.43 -1.27
C VAL A 211 -3.67 3.13 -2.04
N ALA A 212 -4.83 2.99 -2.67
CA ALA A 212 -5.18 1.86 -3.52
C ALA A 212 -6.25 2.28 -4.54
N ARG A 213 -6.34 1.52 -5.64
CA ARG A 213 -7.31 1.76 -6.70
C ARG A 213 -7.85 0.44 -7.24
N LEU A 214 -9.17 0.28 -7.21
CA LEU A 214 -9.87 -0.81 -7.89
C LEU A 214 -10.42 -0.28 -9.21
N ASN A 215 -9.73 -0.55 -10.31
CA ASN A 215 -10.21 -0.32 -11.65
C ASN A 215 -11.25 -1.39 -12.03
N LEU A 216 -12.44 -0.95 -12.39
CA LEU A 216 -13.58 -1.76 -12.80
C LEU A 216 -13.87 -1.49 -14.27
N PHE A 217 -13.04 -2.03 -15.16
CA PHE A 217 -13.12 -1.76 -16.60
C PHE A 217 -14.32 -2.44 -17.28
N GLY A 218 -14.90 -3.48 -16.67
CA GLY A 218 -15.94 -4.26 -17.33
C GLY A 218 -15.45 -4.74 -18.70
N ARG A 219 -16.24 -4.54 -19.75
CA ARG A 219 -15.88 -4.91 -21.13
C ARG A 219 -15.05 -3.85 -21.85
N ASP A 220 -14.97 -2.62 -21.33
CA ASP A 220 -14.41 -1.47 -22.05
C ASP A 220 -12.93 -1.69 -22.42
N LEU A 221 -12.10 -2.15 -21.48
CA LEU A 221 -10.69 -2.41 -21.76
C LEU A 221 -10.50 -3.54 -22.79
N ALA A 222 -11.27 -4.63 -22.65
CA ALA A 222 -11.20 -5.77 -23.57
C ALA A 222 -11.60 -5.37 -25.00
N GLU A 223 -12.64 -4.54 -25.14
CA GLU A 223 -13.06 -3.99 -26.44
C GLU A 223 -11.96 -3.16 -27.11
N LYS A 224 -11.26 -2.30 -26.35
CA LYS A 224 -10.16 -1.49 -26.88
C LYS A 224 -8.94 -2.32 -27.27
N LEU A 225 -8.70 -3.42 -26.58
CA LEU A 225 -7.60 -4.35 -26.88
C LEU A 225 -7.93 -5.36 -27.98
N GLU A 226 -9.16 -5.34 -28.50
CA GLU A 226 -9.71 -6.34 -29.41
C GLU A 226 -9.61 -7.77 -28.81
N PHE A 227 -9.74 -7.87 -27.49
CA PHE A 227 -9.76 -9.14 -26.78
C PHE A 227 -11.17 -9.72 -26.84
N THR A 228 -11.33 -10.82 -27.57
CA THR A 228 -12.59 -11.56 -27.71
C THR A 228 -12.42 -13.03 -27.34
N VAL A 229 -13.42 -13.60 -26.67
CA VAL A 229 -13.55 -15.04 -26.42
C VAL A 229 -14.90 -15.54 -26.92
N LEU A 230 -15.01 -16.83 -27.22
CA LEU A 230 -16.30 -17.48 -27.45
C LEU A 230 -17.04 -17.70 -26.12
N GLU A 231 -18.25 -17.16 -25.98
CA GLU A 231 -19.14 -17.50 -24.87
C GLU A 231 -19.69 -18.94 -25.00
N SER A 232 -20.37 -19.43 -23.95
CA SER A 232 -21.00 -20.76 -23.94
C SER A 232 -22.05 -20.97 -25.05
N ASN A 233 -22.58 -19.87 -25.61
CA ASN A 233 -23.49 -19.84 -26.75
C ASN A 233 -22.77 -19.82 -28.12
N ASN A 234 -21.44 -19.98 -28.15
CA ASN A 234 -20.56 -19.88 -29.33
C ASN A 234 -20.53 -18.51 -30.02
N LYS A 235 -20.96 -17.43 -29.35
CA LYS A 235 -20.83 -16.07 -29.87
C LYS A 235 -19.56 -15.42 -29.34
N PRO A 236 -18.82 -14.68 -30.18
CA PRO A 236 -17.72 -13.86 -29.72
C PRO A 236 -18.22 -12.75 -28.80
N ALA A 237 -17.58 -12.57 -27.65
CA ALA A 237 -17.80 -11.44 -26.75
C ALA A 237 -16.49 -11.00 -26.08
N PRO A 238 -16.33 -9.70 -25.75
CA PRO A 238 -15.20 -9.22 -24.96
C PRO A 238 -15.36 -9.61 -23.49
N PRO A 239 -14.34 -10.19 -22.83
CA PRO A 239 -14.44 -10.53 -21.40
C PRO A 239 -14.51 -9.28 -20.51
N CYS A 240 -14.91 -9.48 -19.25
CA CYS A 240 -14.94 -8.45 -18.21
C CYS A 240 -13.61 -8.42 -17.43
N ILE A 241 -13.02 -7.24 -17.23
CA ILE A 241 -11.70 -7.07 -16.60
C ILE A 241 -11.79 -6.12 -15.39
N PHE A 242 -11.21 -6.50 -14.25
CA PHE A 242 -10.87 -5.58 -13.16
C PHE A 242 -9.40 -5.69 -12.77
N ASP A 243 -8.91 -4.64 -12.11
CA ASP A 243 -7.59 -4.59 -11.49
C ASP A 243 -7.68 -3.89 -10.12
N LEU A 244 -7.15 -4.50 -9.05
CA LEU A 244 -6.93 -3.84 -7.76
C LEU A 244 -5.43 -3.61 -7.52
N ASN A 245 -5.01 -2.36 -7.66
CA ASN A 245 -3.64 -1.92 -7.46
C ASN A 245 -3.39 -1.45 -6.02
N ILE A 246 -2.29 -1.93 -5.43
CA ILE A 246 -1.67 -1.36 -4.23
C ILE A 246 -0.18 -1.06 -4.46
N THR A 247 0.36 -0.10 -3.72
CA THR A 247 1.76 0.34 -3.84
C THR A 247 2.40 0.53 -2.47
N SER A 248 3.70 0.80 -2.43
CA SER A 248 4.40 1.18 -1.19
C SER A 248 3.81 2.42 -0.49
N LYS A 249 3.00 3.25 -1.17
CA LYS A 249 2.25 4.35 -0.54
C LYS A 249 1.31 3.88 0.56
N MET A 250 0.88 2.63 0.54
CA MET A 250 0.14 2.03 1.64
C MET A 250 0.97 2.01 2.94
N PHE A 251 2.27 1.72 2.84
CA PHE A 251 3.18 1.80 3.99
C PHE A 251 3.36 3.25 4.44
N ALA A 252 3.50 4.19 3.50
CA ALA A 252 3.56 5.62 3.82
C ALA A 252 2.31 6.09 4.57
N ALA A 253 1.13 5.62 4.17
CA ALA A 253 -0.14 5.88 4.84
C ALA A 253 -0.17 5.32 6.27
N VAL A 254 0.30 4.09 6.48
CA VAL A 254 0.43 3.51 7.84
C VAL A 254 1.34 4.38 8.71
N VAL A 255 2.50 4.80 8.20
CA VAL A 255 3.43 5.69 8.94
C VAL A 255 2.78 7.03 9.28
N ALA A 256 2.13 7.67 8.30
CA ALA A 256 1.51 8.98 8.47
C ALA A 256 0.30 8.96 9.40
N THR A 257 -0.55 7.93 9.32
CA THR A 257 -1.75 7.84 10.16
C THR A 257 -1.40 7.58 11.63
N HIS A 258 -0.34 6.83 11.90
CA HIS A 258 0.15 6.55 13.25
C HIS A 258 1.26 7.49 13.71
N SER A 259 1.54 8.57 12.97
CA SER A 259 2.65 9.48 13.26
C SER A 259 2.52 10.09 14.66
N VAL A 260 3.60 9.99 15.44
CA VAL A 260 3.75 10.69 16.72
C VAL A 260 5.12 11.38 16.73
N PRO A 261 5.27 12.53 17.41
CA PRO A 261 6.56 13.22 17.46
C PRO A 261 7.69 12.30 17.92
N HIS A 262 8.84 12.39 17.24
CA HIS A 262 10.11 11.75 17.61
C HIS A 262 10.12 10.21 17.68
N ARG A 263 9.08 9.51 17.22
CA ARG A 263 9.02 8.04 17.31
C ARG A 263 8.22 7.39 16.18
N VAL A 264 8.73 6.26 15.69
CA VAL A 264 8.03 5.35 14.79
C VAL A 264 6.99 4.54 15.56
N VAL A 265 5.75 4.57 15.13
CA VAL A 265 4.68 3.69 15.63
C VAL A 265 4.06 2.98 14.44
N LEU A 266 4.23 1.66 14.41
CA LEU A 266 3.67 0.80 13.36
C LEU A 266 2.77 -0.27 13.97
N PRO A 267 1.74 -0.74 13.25
CA PRO A 267 1.07 -2.00 13.55
C PRO A 267 2.08 -3.13 13.58
N SER A 268 1.85 -4.11 14.45
CA SER A 268 2.69 -5.31 14.59
C SER A 268 2.96 -6.00 13.25
N TYR A 269 1.99 -5.99 12.34
CA TYR A 269 2.12 -6.59 11.01
C TYR A 269 3.23 -5.96 10.16
N CYS A 270 3.47 -4.66 10.34
CA CYS A 270 4.49 -3.90 9.61
C CYS A 270 5.84 -3.79 10.35
N MET A 271 5.99 -4.46 11.51
CA MET A 271 7.20 -4.39 12.33
C MET A 271 8.12 -5.59 12.09
N ARG A 272 9.37 -5.32 11.68
CA ARG A 272 10.40 -6.38 11.50
C ARG A 272 10.65 -7.14 12.80
N VAL A 273 10.79 -6.41 13.90
CA VAL A 273 10.97 -6.95 15.25
C VAL A 273 10.17 -6.15 16.26
N PHE A 274 9.69 -6.81 17.31
CA PHE A 274 8.97 -6.20 18.43
C PHE A 274 9.93 -5.74 19.53
N GLY A 275 11.08 -6.37 19.67
CA GLY A 275 12.04 -6.04 20.72
C GLY A 275 13.42 -6.63 20.48
N THR A 276 14.32 -6.34 21.40
CA THR A 276 15.71 -6.84 21.37
C THR A 276 16.03 -7.59 22.66
N SER A 277 16.60 -8.79 22.53
CA SER A 277 17.17 -9.56 23.63
C SER A 277 18.64 -9.21 23.85
N TYR A 278 19.00 -9.00 25.11
CA TYR A 278 20.35 -8.70 25.59
C TYR A 278 20.82 -9.82 26.52
N GLY A 279 21.02 -11.03 25.97
CA GLY A 279 21.51 -12.19 26.72
C GLY A 279 20.41 -13.12 27.26
N VAL A 280 19.17 -12.98 26.80
CA VAL A 280 18.07 -13.92 27.10
C VAL A 280 17.88 -14.84 25.89
N ASP A 281 17.83 -16.16 26.11
CA ASP A 281 17.50 -17.11 25.05
C ASP A 281 16.03 -16.96 24.66
N VAL A 282 15.79 -16.61 23.40
CA VAL A 282 14.46 -16.40 22.81
C VAL A 282 14.13 -17.41 21.73
N SER A 283 14.99 -18.40 21.50
CA SER A 283 14.82 -19.40 20.43
C SER A 283 13.55 -20.25 20.58
N GLY A 284 13.07 -20.42 21.81
CA GLY A 284 11.83 -21.16 22.11
C GLY A 284 10.53 -20.36 21.95
N LEU A 285 10.60 -19.03 21.80
CA LEU A 285 9.41 -18.17 21.75
C LEU A 285 8.77 -18.21 20.35
N LYS A 286 7.47 -18.50 20.26
CA LYS A 286 6.74 -18.58 18.99
C LYS A 286 5.93 -17.30 18.75
N GLY A 287 5.78 -16.92 17.48
CA GLY A 287 4.94 -15.78 17.08
C GLY A 287 5.49 -14.39 17.41
N LEU A 288 6.65 -14.30 18.07
CA LEU A 288 7.32 -13.04 18.42
C LEU A 288 8.60 -12.88 17.60
N ARG A 289 8.78 -11.72 16.96
CA ARG A 289 10.00 -11.40 16.23
C ARG A 289 10.91 -10.57 17.15
N ILE A 290 12.01 -11.16 17.60
CA ILE A 290 12.92 -10.55 18.58
C ILE A 290 14.34 -10.65 18.04
N ASP A 291 15.04 -9.52 17.93
CA ASP A 291 16.46 -9.52 17.59
C ASP A 291 17.30 -9.95 18.80
N GLN A 292 18.43 -10.61 18.57
CA GLN A 292 19.41 -10.92 19.61
C GLN A 292 20.63 -10.02 19.49
N SER A 293 20.94 -9.27 20.55
CA SER A 293 22.10 -8.41 20.65
C SER A 293 23.28 -9.12 21.28
N ARG A 294 24.48 -8.90 20.76
CA ARG A 294 25.75 -9.39 21.35
C ARG A 294 26.38 -8.41 22.34
N ILE A 295 25.82 -7.21 22.44
CA ILE A 295 26.31 -6.12 23.27
C ILE A 295 25.38 -5.96 24.48
N GLU A 296 25.85 -5.36 25.57
CA GLU A 296 25.08 -5.25 26.82
C GLU A 296 23.97 -4.21 26.74
N PHE A 297 22.85 -4.44 27.44
CA PHE A 297 21.76 -3.46 27.52
C PHE A 297 22.24 -2.13 28.12
N THR A 298 21.82 -1.01 27.53
CA THR A 298 21.87 0.32 28.19
C THR A 298 20.55 1.07 27.97
N PRO A 299 20.14 1.95 28.91
CA PRO A 299 18.94 2.76 28.75
C PRO A 299 18.94 3.61 27.47
N GLU A 300 20.09 4.16 27.08
CA GLU A 300 20.23 5.03 25.90
C GLU A 300 20.02 4.24 24.61
N ARG A 301 20.53 3.01 24.56
CA ARG A 301 20.34 2.14 23.40
C ARG A 301 18.87 1.74 23.26
N PHE A 302 18.23 1.40 24.38
CA PHE A 302 16.82 1.07 24.36
C PHE A 302 15.96 2.29 23.99
N ALA A 303 16.30 3.49 24.47
CA ALA A 303 15.64 4.73 24.06
C ALA A 303 15.72 4.96 22.54
N LYS A 304 16.89 4.72 21.94
CA LYS A 304 17.05 4.75 20.48
C LYS A 304 16.16 3.72 19.79
N GLN A 305 16.12 2.48 20.29
CA GLN A 305 15.29 1.42 19.73
C GLN A 305 13.79 1.73 19.85
N LEU A 306 13.35 2.32 20.97
CA LEU A 306 11.99 2.81 21.16
C LEU A 306 11.64 3.85 20.10
N ALA A 307 12.52 4.83 19.86
CA ALA A 307 12.34 5.84 18.81
C ALA A 307 12.21 5.21 17.40
N GLN A 308 12.92 4.11 17.16
CA GLN A 308 12.84 3.31 15.92
C GLN A 308 11.66 2.33 15.88
N GLY A 309 10.80 2.35 16.90
CA GLY A 309 9.54 1.61 16.95
C GLY A 309 9.55 0.31 17.75
N ALA A 310 10.64 -0.02 18.45
CA ALA A 310 10.64 -1.17 19.37
C ALA A 310 9.59 -1.00 20.49
N ILE A 311 9.12 -2.14 21.01
CA ILE A 311 8.13 -2.23 22.09
C ILE A 311 8.82 -2.56 23.41
N PHE A 312 9.79 -3.48 23.38
CA PHE A 312 10.47 -3.95 24.59
C PHE A 312 11.94 -4.31 24.37
N ALA A 313 12.68 -4.41 25.47
CA ALA A 313 13.98 -5.07 25.55
C ALA A 313 13.95 -6.17 26.61
N LEU A 314 14.75 -7.22 26.44
CA LEU A 314 14.87 -8.32 27.40
C LEU A 314 16.28 -8.35 27.95
N LYS A 315 16.42 -8.48 29.28
CA LYS A 315 17.71 -8.70 29.96
C LYS A 315 17.56 -9.77 31.04
N PRO A 316 18.61 -10.55 31.36
CA PRO A 316 18.59 -11.51 32.46
C PRO A 316 18.26 -10.83 33.80
N ALA A 317 17.56 -11.53 34.68
CA ALA A 317 17.33 -11.15 36.07
C ALA A 317 17.82 -12.25 37.03
N GLU A 318 17.78 -11.99 38.33
CA GLU A 318 18.17 -12.98 39.36
C GLU A 318 17.33 -14.26 39.26
N GLY A 319 17.91 -15.39 39.67
CA GLY A 319 17.18 -16.66 39.75
C GLY A 319 16.82 -17.31 38.41
N GLY A 320 17.31 -16.79 37.28
CA GLY A 320 16.95 -17.29 35.94
C GLY A 320 15.66 -16.67 35.39
N SER A 321 15.08 -15.70 36.10
CA SER A 321 13.97 -14.88 35.62
C SER A 321 14.45 -13.90 34.54
N VAL A 322 13.51 -13.26 33.85
CA VAL A 322 13.76 -12.32 32.74
C VAL A 322 13.15 -10.98 33.07
N CYS A 323 13.94 -9.90 32.92
CA CYS A 323 13.44 -8.54 33.01
C CYS A 323 13.04 -8.04 31.61
N ILE A 324 11.76 -7.69 31.48
CA ILE A 324 11.19 -7.02 30.31
C ILE A 324 11.22 -5.52 30.59
N VAL A 325 11.94 -4.77 29.76
CA VAL A 325 12.00 -3.31 29.81
C VAL A 325 11.07 -2.76 28.73
N THR A 326 10.13 -1.92 29.12
CA THR A 326 9.21 -1.21 28.22
C THR A 326 9.29 0.30 28.48
N GLU A 327 8.61 1.11 27.68
CA GLU A 327 8.44 2.54 27.97
C GLU A 327 7.74 2.80 29.31
N GLY A 328 6.87 1.87 29.75
CA GLY A 328 6.18 1.94 31.04
C GLY A 328 7.02 1.49 32.24
N GLY A 329 8.28 1.09 32.03
CA GLY A 329 9.20 0.61 33.06
C GLY A 329 9.54 -0.87 32.94
N GLU A 330 10.14 -1.40 34.00
CA GLU A 330 10.65 -2.77 34.08
C GLU A 330 9.63 -3.72 34.72
N THR A 331 9.52 -4.93 34.19
CA THR A 331 8.71 -6.02 34.75
C THR A 331 9.51 -7.31 34.72
N VAL A 332 9.68 -7.95 35.88
CA VAL A 332 10.40 -9.23 35.99
C VAL A 332 9.41 -10.38 35.94
N VAL A 333 9.68 -11.39 35.12
CA VAL A 333 8.86 -12.60 34.97
C VAL A 333 9.72 -13.84 34.98
N GLU A 334 9.16 -14.95 35.45
CA GLU A 334 9.78 -16.27 35.29
C GLU A 334 9.91 -16.62 33.80
N ALA A 335 10.97 -17.36 33.43
CA ALA A 335 11.23 -17.73 32.04
C ALA A 335 10.02 -18.44 31.38
N ALA A 336 9.31 -19.28 32.15
CA ALA A 336 8.12 -19.98 31.67
C ALA A 336 6.92 -19.06 31.36
N ALA A 337 6.88 -17.85 31.95
CA ALA A 337 5.81 -16.87 31.74
C ALA A 337 6.15 -15.81 30.67
N LEU A 338 7.39 -15.81 30.16
CA LEU A 338 7.90 -14.78 29.25
C LEU A 338 7.07 -14.68 27.96
N GLU A 339 6.81 -15.79 27.29
CA GLU A 339 6.08 -15.82 26.01
C GLU A 339 4.68 -15.20 26.16
N ALA A 340 3.94 -15.66 27.17
CA ALA A 340 2.59 -15.17 27.46
C ALA A 340 2.61 -13.67 27.80
N LYS A 341 3.59 -13.22 28.59
CA LYS A 341 3.67 -11.80 28.97
C LYS A 341 4.01 -10.90 27.78
N LEU A 342 4.90 -11.33 26.89
CA LEU A 342 5.23 -10.59 25.68
C LEU A 342 4.06 -10.53 24.70
N ALA A 343 3.33 -11.63 24.54
CA ALA A 343 2.10 -11.66 23.74
C ALA A 343 1.06 -10.67 24.28
N GLU A 344 0.83 -10.66 25.61
CA GLU A 344 -0.07 -9.69 26.27
C GLU A 344 0.34 -8.24 26.00
N ILE A 345 1.63 -7.91 26.10
CA ILE A 345 2.16 -6.55 25.85
C ILE A 345 1.90 -6.13 24.41
N VAL A 346 2.20 -6.99 23.43
CA VAL A 346 2.00 -6.68 22.01
C VAL A 346 0.51 -6.57 21.69
N GLU A 347 -0.32 -7.49 22.18
CA GLU A 347 -1.78 -7.47 21.94
C GLU A 347 -2.43 -6.22 22.52
N LYS A 348 -2.11 -5.85 23.77
CA LYS A 348 -2.62 -4.64 24.40
C LYS A 348 -2.29 -3.39 23.57
N ARG A 349 -1.03 -3.28 23.12
CA ARG A 349 -0.60 -2.18 22.25
C ARG A 349 -1.39 -2.14 20.94
N GLU A 350 -1.62 -3.28 20.29
CA GLU A 350 -2.38 -3.34 19.03
C GLU A 350 -3.84 -2.93 19.20
N VAL A 351 -4.47 -3.31 20.32
CA VAL A 351 -5.85 -2.90 20.66
C VAL A 351 -5.93 -1.38 20.87
N GLU A 352 -4.98 -0.81 21.63
CA GLU A 352 -4.90 0.63 21.86
C GLU A 352 -4.62 1.40 20.56
N LEU A 353 -3.73 0.90 19.72
CA LEU A 353 -3.39 1.49 18.43
C LEU A 353 -4.61 1.51 17.48
N ALA A 354 -5.32 0.39 17.37
CA ALA A 354 -6.52 0.29 16.53
C ALA A 354 -7.64 1.20 17.00
N LYS A 355 -7.87 1.30 18.32
CA LYS A 355 -8.86 2.20 18.90
C LYS A 355 -8.53 3.67 18.57
N LYS A 356 -7.29 4.08 18.85
CA LYS A 356 -6.83 5.46 18.60
C LYS A 356 -6.93 5.82 17.11
N GLU A 357 -6.56 4.91 16.23
CA GLU A 357 -6.63 5.14 14.79
C GLU A 357 -8.07 5.37 14.31
N LYS A 358 -9.01 4.51 14.72
CA LYS A 358 -10.43 4.66 14.36
C LYS A 358 -11.02 5.98 14.86
N GLU A 359 -10.76 6.33 16.12
CA GLU A 359 -11.22 7.60 16.71
C GLU A 359 -10.66 8.81 15.93
N THR A 360 -9.35 8.78 15.64
CA THR A 360 -8.67 9.84 14.89
C THR A 360 -9.18 9.95 13.45
N PHE A 361 -9.40 8.81 12.78
CA PHE A 361 -9.92 8.78 11.42
C PHE A 361 -11.33 9.37 11.34
N GLN A 362 -12.24 9.00 12.24
CA GLN A 362 -13.61 9.55 12.25
C GLN A 362 -13.62 11.06 12.49
N GLU A 363 -12.78 11.54 13.42
CA GLU A 363 -12.62 12.97 13.67
C GLU A 363 -12.12 13.71 12.41
N ARG A 364 -11.10 13.15 11.74
CA ARG A 364 -10.51 13.75 10.53
C ARG A 364 -11.47 13.69 9.33
N LEU A 365 -12.21 12.59 9.16
CA LEU A 365 -13.17 12.40 8.08
C LEU A 365 -14.22 13.53 8.07
N GLY A 366 -14.79 13.86 9.24
CA GLY A 366 -15.77 14.94 9.36
C GLY A 366 -15.21 16.35 9.11
N LYS A 367 -13.88 16.53 9.07
CA LYS A 367 -13.21 17.82 8.84
C LYS A 367 -12.59 17.94 7.44
N ALA A 368 -12.06 16.84 6.91
CA ALA A 368 -11.29 16.80 5.68
C ALA A 368 -12.13 16.55 4.43
N VAL A 369 -13.21 15.79 4.58
CA VAL A 369 -14.04 15.32 3.45
C VAL A 369 -15.40 15.99 3.50
N GLN A 370 -15.82 16.55 2.38
CA GLN A 370 -17.15 17.12 2.22
C GLN A 370 -17.92 16.34 1.15
N TYR A 371 -19.23 16.24 1.36
CA TYR A 371 -20.17 15.62 0.44
C TYR A 371 -21.06 16.72 -0.13
N ILE A 372 -20.99 16.94 -1.44
CA ILE A 372 -21.73 18.01 -2.12
C ILE A 372 -22.56 17.43 -3.27
N LYS A 373 -23.62 18.12 -3.69
CA LYS A 373 -24.36 17.73 -4.90
C LYS A 373 -23.53 18.00 -6.15
N LYS A 374 -23.77 17.27 -7.24
CA LYS A 374 -23.07 17.43 -8.53
C LYS A 374 -23.06 18.86 -9.09
N ASP A 375 -24.11 19.63 -8.83
CA ASP A 375 -24.31 21.00 -9.29
C ASP A 375 -23.78 22.06 -8.32
N ALA A 376 -23.33 21.65 -7.11
CA ALA A 376 -22.81 22.57 -6.12
C ALA A 376 -21.39 23.04 -6.47
N ALA A 377 -21.06 24.27 -6.05
CA ALA A 377 -19.71 24.79 -6.20
C ALA A 377 -18.72 24.01 -5.32
N VAL A 378 -17.59 23.63 -5.91
CA VAL A 378 -16.49 23.00 -5.18
C VAL A 378 -15.81 24.04 -4.29
N PRO A 379 -15.64 23.78 -2.98
CA PRO A 379 -14.95 24.71 -2.08
C PRO A 379 -13.53 25.04 -2.56
N GLU A 380 -13.08 26.27 -2.28
CA GLU A 380 -11.73 26.71 -2.69
C GLU A 380 -10.64 25.79 -2.13
N GLY A 381 -9.74 25.35 -3.01
CA GLY A 381 -8.63 24.45 -2.69
C GLY A 381 -9.00 22.97 -2.52
N TYR A 382 -10.27 22.60 -2.72
CA TYR A 382 -10.71 21.21 -2.76
C TYR A 382 -10.72 20.69 -4.20
N ALA A 383 -10.47 19.40 -4.37
CA ALA A 383 -10.63 18.67 -5.62
C ALA A 383 -11.83 17.72 -5.51
N VAL A 384 -12.47 17.45 -6.66
CA VAL A 384 -13.47 16.38 -6.78
C VAL A 384 -12.72 15.05 -6.90
N LEU A 385 -12.93 14.16 -5.93
CA LEU A 385 -12.32 12.82 -5.94
C LEU A 385 -13.15 11.81 -6.73
N GLY A 386 -14.46 12.04 -6.83
CA GLY A 386 -15.42 11.17 -7.48
C GLY A 386 -16.82 11.30 -6.86
N ALA A 387 -17.70 10.38 -7.19
CA ALA A 387 -19.00 10.23 -6.52
C ALA A 387 -18.88 9.35 -5.27
N LYS A 388 -19.83 9.47 -4.36
CA LYS A 388 -19.93 8.62 -3.17
C LYS A 388 -20.30 7.20 -3.61
N GLU A 389 -19.68 6.19 -3.00
CA GLU A 389 -19.80 4.78 -3.43
C GLU A 389 -21.24 4.26 -3.44
N ASP A 390 -22.04 4.64 -2.44
CA ASP A 390 -23.43 4.25 -2.23
C ASP A 390 -24.45 5.32 -2.68
N ASP A 391 -24.00 6.48 -3.17
CA ASP A 391 -24.85 7.56 -3.68
C ASP A 391 -24.17 8.31 -4.84
N PRO A 392 -24.38 7.85 -6.09
CA PRO A 392 -23.75 8.45 -7.26
C PRO A 392 -24.12 9.92 -7.51
N GLU A 393 -25.16 10.47 -6.88
CA GLU A 393 -25.58 11.88 -7.04
C GLU A 393 -24.83 12.83 -6.10
N THR A 394 -24.10 12.27 -5.14
CA THR A 394 -23.28 13.00 -4.19
C THR A 394 -21.80 12.91 -4.59
N LEU A 395 -21.16 14.06 -4.78
CA LEU A 395 -19.71 14.16 -4.99
C LEU A 395 -18.95 14.15 -3.67
N VAL A 396 -17.81 13.48 -3.66
CA VAL A 396 -16.83 13.49 -2.58
C VAL A 396 -15.74 14.50 -2.94
N VAL A 397 -15.55 15.51 -2.11
CA VAL A 397 -14.52 16.53 -2.30
C VAL A 397 -13.59 16.62 -1.09
N ALA A 398 -12.29 16.77 -1.33
CA ALA A 398 -11.27 16.94 -0.29
C ALA A 398 -10.05 17.71 -0.82
N LYS A 399 -9.17 18.16 0.08
CA LYS A 399 -7.83 18.64 -0.28
C LYS A 399 -6.91 17.45 -0.50
N THR A 400 -6.35 17.30 -1.69
CA THR A 400 -5.42 16.19 -1.98
C THR A 400 -4.00 16.54 -1.54
N PHE A 401 -3.25 15.56 -1.04
CA PHE A 401 -1.84 15.74 -0.70
C PHE A 401 -0.97 15.87 -1.95
N LEU A 402 -1.20 14.97 -2.91
CA LEU A 402 -0.60 15.06 -4.24
C LEU A 402 -1.57 15.79 -5.19
N PRO A 403 -1.07 16.59 -6.14
CA PRO A 403 -1.92 17.12 -7.20
C PRO A 403 -2.56 15.96 -7.97
N SER A 404 -3.80 16.16 -8.43
CA SER A 404 -4.42 15.27 -9.41
C SER A 404 -3.48 15.16 -10.62
N GLN A 405 -3.16 13.93 -11.02
CA GLN A 405 -2.28 13.67 -12.15
C GLN A 405 -2.95 13.98 -13.48
#